data_AF-A0A066UMY6-F1
#
_entry.id   AF-A0A066UMY6-F1
#
_cell.length_a   1.000
_cell.length_b   1.000
_cell.length_c   1.000
_cell.angle_alpha   90.00
_cell.angle_beta   90.00
_cell.angle_gamma   90.00
#
_symmetry.space_group_name_H-M   'P 1'
#
loop_
_entity.id
_entity.type
_entity.pdbx_description
1 polymer ?
#
loop_
_entity_poly.entity_id
_entity_poly.type
_entity_poly.pdbx_seq_one_letter_code
_entity_poly.pdbx_strand_id
1 'polypeptide(L)'
;MSSQLLFKVIEFELLCSMTDAQQIVNWADAQIISSEEPEEILFDLCLTTSKEKQLKVLGSLHANLENEAFELVAIKLLKRYELGLLDFFEVTNKLVAIHYHSSNLSVDFTNFIIWLDDEACLITEGIKELETAEDDLIRFLLGIKENHNKRLEFQDAFSNPNLAR
;
A
#
# COMPACT_ATOMS: atom_id res chain seq x y z
N MET A 1 -13.05 -8.16 -0.71
CA MET A 1 -11.73 -8.00 -0.05
C MET A 1 -11.78 -8.78 1.25
N SER A 2 -10.81 -9.68 1.51
CA SER A 2 -10.72 -10.41 2.77
C SER A 2 -10.29 -9.49 3.91
N SER A 3 -10.64 -9.83 5.16
CA SER A 3 -10.21 -9.06 6.34
C SER A 3 -8.68 -8.99 6.45
N GLN A 4 -8.02 -10.11 6.17
CA GLN A 4 -6.56 -10.24 6.16
C GLN A 4 -5.89 -9.26 5.18
N LEU A 5 -6.45 -9.08 3.99
CA LEU A 5 -5.94 -8.12 3.01
C LEU A 5 -6.17 -6.68 3.48
N LEU A 6 -7.33 -6.39 4.08
CA LEU A 6 -7.61 -5.07 4.64
C LEU A 6 -6.60 -4.67 5.72
N PHE A 7 -6.29 -5.58 6.65
CA PHE A 7 -5.28 -5.30 7.67
C PHE A 7 -3.89 -5.05 7.08
N LYS A 8 -3.49 -5.83 6.06
CA LYS A 8 -2.21 -5.63 5.37
C LYS A 8 -2.17 -4.29 4.61
N VAL A 9 -3.29 -3.85 4.04
CA VAL A 9 -3.41 -2.50 3.47
C VAL A 9 -3.24 -1.42 4.53
N ILE A 10 -3.90 -1.57 5.69
CA ILE A 10 -3.78 -0.62 6.81
C ILE A 10 -2.34 -0.54 7.33
N GLU A 11 -1.63 -1.67 7.38
CA GLU A 11 -0.20 -1.70 7.73
C GLU A 11 0.63 -0.81 6.81
N PHE A 12 0.46 -0.99 5.50
CA PHE A 12 1.19 -0.20 4.50
C PHE A 12 0.77 1.27 4.51
N GLU A 13 -0.51 1.57 4.71
CA GLU A 13 -0.97 2.94 4.90
C GLU A 13 -0.36 3.60 6.14
N LEU A 14 -0.20 2.84 7.22
CA LEU A 14 0.43 3.32 8.46
C LEU A 14 1.94 3.57 8.26
N LEU A 15 2.63 2.68 7.53
CA LEU A 15 4.04 2.89 7.13
C LEU A 15 4.17 4.18 6.31
N CYS A 16 3.32 4.36 5.31
CA CYS A 16 3.27 5.54 4.44
C CYS A 16 2.75 6.80 5.14
N SER A 17 2.31 6.71 6.40
CA SER A 17 1.68 7.81 7.14
C SER A 17 0.47 8.41 6.40
N MET A 18 -0.25 7.56 5.67
CA MET A 18 -1.51 7.89 5.01
C MET A 18 -2.70 7.76 5.96
N THR A 19 -2.52 6.95 7.00
CA THR A 19 -3.34 6.86 8.20
C THR A 19 -2.43 7.03 9.42
N ASP A 20 -2.97 7.56 10.51
CA ASP A 20 -2.28 7.64 11.80
C ASP A 20 -2.81 6.60 12.79
N ALA A 21 -2.10 6.47 13.92
CA ALA A 21 -2.43 5.45 14.91
C ALA A 21 -3.80 5.68 15.56
N GLN A 22 -4.23 6.93 15.72
CA GLN A 22 -5.54 7.25 16.30
C GLN A 22 -6.67 6.93 15.31
N GLN A 23 -6.44 7.15 14.01
CA GLN A 23 -7.38 6.74 12.97
C GLN A 23 -7.59 5.23 12.95
N ILE A 24 -6.54 4.44 13.15
CA ILE A 24 -6.63 2.98 13.26
C ILE A 24 -7.42 2.55 14.50
N VAL A 25 -7.20 3.20 15.66
CA VAL A 25 -7.98 2.94 16.89
C VAL A 25 -9.46 3.20 16.64
N ASN A 26 -9.80 4.37 16.09
CA ASN A 26 -11.18 4.75 15.82
C ASN A 26 -11.84 3.79 14.80
N TRP A 27 -11.08 3.36 13.79
CA TRP A 27 -11.56 2.38 12.82
C TRP A 27 -11.81 1.02 13.47
N ALA A 28 -10.89 0.51 14.28
CA ALA A 28 -11.02 -0.77 14.95
C ALA A 28 -12.21 -0.78 15.92
N ASP A 29 -12.39 0.28 16.71
CA ASP A 29 -13.54 0.47 17.60
C ASP A 29 -14.87 0.42 16.84
N ALA A 30 -14.95 1.13 15.71
CA ALA A 30 -16.14 1.10 14.85
C ALA A 30 -16.42 -0.31 14.29
N GLN A 31 -15.39 -1.07 13.90
CA GLN A 31 -15.56 -2.44 13.42
C GLN A 31 -16.09 -3.36 14.53
N ILE A 32 -15.53 -3.25 15.75
CA ILE A 32 -15.96 -4.04 16.93
C ILE A 32 -17.43 -3.80 17.24
N ILE A 33 -17.87 -2.55 17.29
CA ILE A 33 -19.26 -2.19 17.58
C ILE A 33 -20.23 -2.73 16.51
N SER A 34 -19.77 -2.78 15.26
CA SER A 34 -20.60 -3.16 14.11
C SER A 34 -20.66 -4.67 13.83
N SER A 35 -19.85 -5.49 14.51
CA SER A 35 -19.75 -6.93 14.28
C SER A 35 -20.27 -7.75 15.45
N GLU A 36 -21.06 -8.78 15.17
CA GLU A 36 -21.52 -9.75 16.19
C GLU A 36 -20.38 -10.65 16.69
N GLU A 37 -19.39 -10.92 15.82
CA GLU A 37 -18.18 -11.70 16.14
C GLU A 37 -16.93 -10.96 15.60
N PRO A 38 -16.41 -9.95 16.32
CA PRO A 38 -15.22 -9.20 15.89
C PRO A 38 -13.95 -10.06 15.92
N GLU A 39 -13.05 -9.87 14.94
CA GLU A 39 -11.73 -10.51 14.92
C GLU A 39 -10.85 -10.03 16.09
N GLU A 40 -10.14 -10.94 16.75
CA GLU A 40 -9.33 -10.65 17.95
C GLU A 40 -8.32 -9.50 17.74
N ILE A 41 -7.72 -9.44 16.55
CA ILE A 41 -6.77 -8.39 16.17
C ILE A 41 -7.36 -6.97 16.28
N LEU A 42 -8.67 -6.80 16.10
CA LEU A 42 -9.33 -5.50 16.24
C LEU A 42 -9.24 -4.98 17.68
N PHE A 43 -9.32 -5.85 18.68
CA PHE A 43 -9.18 -5.47 20.08
C PHE A 43 -7.74 -5.01 20.37
N ASP A 44 -6.74 -5.73 19.85
CA ASP A 44 -5.33 -5.33 19.98
C ASP A 44 -5.06 -3.96 19.35
N LEU A 45 -5.64 -3.70 18.17
CA LEU A 45 -5.52 -2.41 17.46
C LEU A 45 -6.23 -1.28 18.21
N CYS A 46 -7.41 -1.53 18.77
CA CYS A 46 -8.17 -0.56 19.55
C CYS A 46 -7.44 -0.14 20.84
N LEU A 47 -6.79 -1.09 21.52
CA LEU A 47 -6.06 -0.86 22.77
C LEU A 47 -4.67 -0.22 22.58
N THR A 48 -4.17 -0.19 21.35
CA THR A 48 -2.80 0.22 21.04
C THR A 48 -2.77 1.56 20.31
N THR A 49 -2.31 2.63 20.96
CA THR A 49 -2.25 3.99 20.36
C THR A 49 -0.90 4.37 19.77
N SER A 50 0.11 3.49 19.85
CA SER A 50 1.44 3.73 19.28
C SER A 50 1.57 3.12 17.88
N LYS A 51 2.04 3.92 16.92
CA LYS A 51 2.38 3.46 15.56
C LYS A 51 3.26 2.20 15.58
N GLU A 52 4.33 2.21 16.37
CA GLU A 52 5.27 1.08 16.45
C GLU A 52 4.58 -0.21 16.92
N LYS A 53 3.73 -0.10 17.95
CA LYS A 53 3.02 -1.27 18.47
C LYS A 53 1.94 -1.76 17.51
N GLN A 54 1.21 -0.87 16.84
CA GLN A 54 0.25 -1.25 15.81
C GLN A 54 0.92 -1.93 14.62
N LEU A 55 2.09 -1.44 14.19
CA LEU A 55 2.88 -2.11 13.16
C LEU A 55 3.31 -3.53 13.59
N LYS A 56 3.63 -3.76 14.87
CA LYS A 56 3.93 -5.11 15.37
C LYS A 56 2.72 -6.03 15.31
N VAL A 57 1.53 -5.53 15.63
CA VAL A 57 0.27 -6.29 15.54
C VAL A 57 0.00 -6.66 14.08
N LEU A 58 0.03 -5.68 13.18
CA LEU A 58 -0.27 -5.87 11.75
C LEU A 58 0.80 -6.68 11.01
N GLY A 59 2.07 -6.49 11.33
CA GLY A 59 3.20 -7.18 10.71
C GLY A 59 3.24 -8.69 11.02
N SER A 60 2.48 -9.15 12.01
CA SER A 60 2.32 -10.59 12.29
C SER A 60 1.45 -11.33 11.26
N LEU A 61 0.75 -10.59 10.40
CA LEU A 61 -0.16 -11.12 9.38
C LEU A 61 0.58 -11.66 8.16
N HIS A 62 -0.03 -12.63 7.48
CA HIS A 62 0.61 -13.40 6.41
C HIS A 62 1.21 -12.52 5.28
N ALA A 63 2.51 -12.73 5.03
CA ALA A 63 3.29 -12.03 3.99
C ALA A 63 2.83 -12.33 2.55
N ASN A 64 2.00 -13.36 2.34
CA ASN A 64 1.47 -13.71 1.01
C ASN A 64 0.54 -12.63 0.43
N LEU A 65 0.02 -11.72 1.25
CA LEU A 65 -0.87 -10.63 0.83
C LEU A 65 -0.13 -9.32 0.53
N GLU A 66 1.19 -9.26 0.75
CA GLU A 66 1.97 -8.02 0.58
C GLU A 66 1.86 -7.44 -0.84
N ASN A 67 1.90 -8.28 -1.88
CA ASN A 67 1.83 -7.79 -3.25
C ASN A 67 0.49 -7.13 -3.57
N GLU A 68 -0.63 -7.75 -3.16
CA GLU A 68 -1.96 -7.17 -3.41
C GLU A 68 -2.19 -5.91 -2.58
N ALA A 69 -1.73 -5.89 -1.33
CA ALA A 69 -1.79 -4.71 -0.48
C ALA A 69 -0.93 -3.56 -1.03
N PHE A 70 0.27 -3.87 -1.53
CA PHE A 70 1.17 -2.91 -2.16
C PHE A 70 0.50 -2.24 -3.35
N GLU A 71 -0.11 -3.01 -4.24
CA GLU A 71 -0.80 -2.45 -5.41
C GLU A 71 -1.91 -1.48 -5.02
N LEU A 72 -2.73 -1.84 -4.03
CA LEU A 72 -3.81 -0.99 -3.53
C LEU A 72 -3.29 0.32 -2.93
N VAL A 73 -2.19 0.26 -2.17
CA VAL A 73 -1.56 1.46 -1.60
C VAL A 73 -0.85 2.29 -2.67
N ALA A 74 -0.17 1.66 -3.64
CA ALA A 74 0.46 2.32 -4.78
C ALA A 74 -0.56 3.10 -5.63
N ILE A 75 -1.74 2.55 -5.88
CA ILE A 75 -2.84 3.25 -6.56
C ILE A 75 -3.31 4.48 -5.76
N LYS A 76 -3.37 4.37 -4.42
CA LYS A 76 -3.71 5.52 -3.56
C LYS A 76 -2.61 6.58 -3.56
N LEU A 77 -1.34 6.18 -3.57
CA LEU A 77 -0.19 7.09 -3.70
C LEU A 77 -0.22 7.84 -5.03
N LEU A 78 -0.45 7.14 -6.15
CA LEU A 78 -0.63 7.74 -7.47
C LEU A 78 -1.73 8.80 -7.44
N LYS A 79 -2.90 8.47 -6.90
CA LYS A 79 -4.01 9.44 -6.81
C LYS A 79 -3.65 10.69 -6.00
N ARG A 80 -2.92 10.54 -4.89
CA ARG A 80 -2.48 11.70 -4.09
C ARG A 80 -1.44 12.53 -4.82
N TYR A 81 -0.52 11.89 -5.52
CA TYR A 81 0.48 12.53 -6.35
C TYR A 81 -0.16 13.30 -7.53
N GLU A 82 -1.10 12.70 -8.27
CA GLU A 82 -1.89 13.35 -9.34
C GLU A 82 -2.67 14.59 -8.85
N LEU A 83 -3.06 14.60 -7.56
CA LEU A 83 -3.75 15.73 -6.92
C LEU A 83 -2.78 16.80 -6.39
N GLY A 84 -1.47 16.63 -6.53
CA GLY A 84 -0.45 17.52 -5.98
C GLY A 84 -0.38 17.49 -4.45
N LEU A 85 -0.89 16.44 -3.81
CA LEU A 85 -0.85 16.27 -2.35
C LEU A 85 0.44 15.61 -1.86
N LEU A 86 1.19 15.02 -2.77
CA LEU A 86 2.50 14.43 -2.53
C LEU A 86 3.42 14.84 -3.68
N ASP A 87 4.67 15.15 -3.37
CA ASP A 87 5.73 15.29 -4.37
C ASP A 87 6.45 13.95 -4.65
N PHE A 88 7.36 13.97 -5.62
CA PHE A 88 8.18 12.81 -6.00
C PHE A 88 8.90 12.18 -4.80
N PHE A 89 9.59 13.00 -3.98
CA PHE A 89 10.37 12.51 -2.86
C PHE A 89 9.49 11.93 -1.76
N GLU A 90 8.32 12.51 -1.51
CA GLU A 90 7.35 11.97 -0.56
C GLU A 90 6.80 10.62 -1.02
N VAL A 91 6.52 10.44 -2.31
CA VAL A 91 6.09 9.13 -2.84
C VAL A 91 7.23 8.11 -2.73
N THR A 92 8.45 8.48 -3.13
CA THR A 92 9.64 7.62 -3.03
C THR A 92 9.86 7.15 -1.59
N ASN A 93 9.90 8.06 -0.62
CA ASN A 93 10.07 7.73 0.79
C ASN A 93 8.99 6.76 1.31
N LYS A 94 7.75 6.92 0.84
CA LYS A 94 6.63 6.05 1.24
C LYS A 94 6.77 4.65 0.65
N LEU A 95 7.19 4.53 -0.61
CA LEU A 95 7.44 3.24 -1.27
C LEU A 95 8.63 2.52 -0.62
N VAL A 96 9.71 3.25 -0.32
CA VAL A 96 10.90 2.76 0.38
C VAL A 96 10.53 2.26 1.79
N ALA A 97 9.69 2.98 2.53
CA ALA A 97 9.21 2.54 3.84
C ALA A 97 8.47 1.20 3.77
N ILE A 98 7.62 0.98 2.74
CA ILE A 98 6.98 -0.31 2.52
C ILE A 98 8.02 -1.39 2.23
N HIS A 99 8.95 -1.13 1.29
CA HIS A 99 10.00 -2.07 0.91
C HIS A 99 10.80 -2.56 2.13
N TYR A 100 11.27 -1.65 3.00
CA TYR A 100 12.07 -2.00 4.18
C TYR A 100 11.33 -2.89 5.19
N HIS A 101 10.01 -2.83 5.23
CA HIS A 101 9.20 -3.62 6.17
C HIS A 101 8.54 -4.84 5.54
N SER A 102 8.75 -5.04 4.24
CA SER A 102 8.17 -6.16 3.50
C SER A 102 9.14 -7.33 3.40
N SER A 103 8.60 -8.54 3.37
CA SER A 103 9.38 -9.79 3.33
C SER A 103 9.16 -10.61 2.06
N ASN A 104 8.11 -10.28 1.29
CA ASN A 104 7.58 -11.08 0.19
C ASN A 104 7.00 -10.21 -0.95
N LEU A 105 7.41 -8.95 -1.05
CA LEU A 105 7.16 -8.15 -2.25
C LEU A 105 7.81 -8.80 -3.46
N SER A 106 7.15 -8.66 -4.62
CA SER A 106 7.69 -9.14 -5.88
C SER A 106 9.04 -8.50 -6.16
N VAL A 107 9.87 -9.26 -6.88
CA VAL A 107 11.20 -8.80 -7.30
C VAL A 107 11.09 -7.54 -8.17
N ASP A 108 10.06 -7.45 -9.01
CA ASP A 108 9.83 -6.30 -9.88
C ASP A 108 9.55 -5.02 -9.06
N PHE A 109 8.70 -5.11 -8.03
CA PHE A 109 8.44 -3.98 -7.13
C PHE A 109 9.69 -3.59 -6.35
N THR A 110 10.38 -4.58 -5.79
CA THR A 110 11.58 -4.36 -4.98
C THR A 110 12.69 -3.69 -5.79
N ASN A 111 12.97 -4.19 -6.99
CA ASN A 111 14.01 -3.63 -7.85
C ASN A 111 13.69 -2.19 -8.27
N PHE A 112 12.43 -1.91 -8.59
CA PHE A 112 12.02 -0.55 -8.94
C PHE A 112 12.19 0.42 -7.77
N ILE A 113 11.78 0.02 -6.56
CA ILE A 113 11.89 0.87 -5.37
C ILE A 113 13.35 1.16 -5.02
N ILE A 114 14.23 0.16 -5.11
CA ILE A 114 15.68 0.35 -4.89
C ILE A 114 16.24 1.34 -5.90
N TRP A 115 15.94 1.13 -7.19
CA TRP A 115 16.36 2.07 -8.24
C TRP A 115 15.84 3.49 -7.98
N LEU A 116 14.57 3.64 -7.58
CA LEU A 116 13.94 4.92 -7.31
C LEU A 116 14.60 5.66 -6.13
N ASP A 117 15.00 4.92 -5.08
CA ASP A 117 15.74 5.47 -3.93
C ASP A 117 17.13 5.98 -4.35
N ASP A 118 17.83 5.21 -5.18
CA ASP A 118 19.12 5.61 -5.77
C ASP A 118 18.95 6.88 -6.64
N GLU A 119 17.92 6.95 -7.49
CA GLU A 119 17.64 8.15 -8.29
C GLU A 119 17.34 9.36 -7.40
N ALA A 120 16.51 9.20 -6.37
CA ALA A 120 16.17 10.29 -5.45
C ALA A 120 17.41 10.84 -4.72
N CYS A 121 18.34 9.95 -4.33
CA CYS A 121 19.62 10.34 -3.76
C CYS A 121 20.45 11.18 -4.76
N LEU A 122 20.62 10.69 -5.99
CA LEU A 122 21.39 11.39 -7.04
C LEU A 122 20.77 12.74 -7.43
N ILE A 123 19.45 12.85 -7.44
CA ILE A 123 18.74 14.13 -7.69
C ILE A 123 18.98 15.09 -6.53
N THR A 124 18.89 14.61 -5.29
CA THR A 124 19.15 15.44 -4.08
C THR A 124 20.58 15.98 -4.07
N GLU A 125 21.54 15.20 -4.55
CA GLU A 125 22.94 15.61 -4.71
C GLU A 125 23.21 16.51 -5.93
N GLY A 126 22.19 16.75 -6.77
CA GLY A 126 22.30 17.56 -7.99
C GLY A 126 23.08 16.88 -9.11
N ILE A 127 23.21 15.55 -9.07
CA ILE A 127 23.90 14.74 -10.09
C ILE A 127 22.96 14.40 -11.25
N LYS A 128 21.67 14.24 -10.96
CA LYS A 128 20.63 13.90 -11.94
C LYS A 128 19.45 14.88 -11.89
N GLU A 129 18.73 14.94 -13.00
CA GLU A 129 17.51 15.74 -13.15
C GLU A 129 16.27 14.96 -12.69
N LEU A 130 15.28 15.67 -12.14
CA LEU A 130 14.05 15.10 -11.59
C LEU A 130 13.13 14.49 -12.67
N GLU A 131 13.00 15.17 -13.81
CA GLU A 131 11.95 14.89 -14.82
C GLU A 131 11.93 13.42 -15.27
N THR A 132 13.08 12.83 -15.55
CA THR A 132 13.18 11.43 -15.99
C THR A 132 12.71 10.45 -14.92
N ALA A 133 13.13 10.64 -13.66
CA ALA A 133 12.76 9.74 -12.57
C ALA A 133 11.27 9.88 -12.22
N GLU A 134 10.74 11.08 -12.34
CA GLU A 134 9.32 11.38 -12.15
C GLU A 134 8.44 10.70 -13.20
N ASP A 135 8.82 10.77 -14.48
CA ASP A 135 8.15 10.06 -15.57
C ASP A 135 8.12 8.53 -15.36
N ASP A 136 9.24 7.96 -14.91
CA ASP A 136 9.34 6.52 -14.63
C ASP A 136 8.53 6.11 -13.40
N LEU A 137 8.48 6.93 -12.35
CA LEU A 137 7.59 6.74 -11.19
C LEU A 137 6.13 6.71 -11.62
N ILE A 138 5.70 7.70 -12.41
CA ILE A 138 4.32 7.78 -12.90
C ILE A 138 4.00 6.55 -13.76
N ARG A 139 4.90 6.16 -14.68
CA ARG A 139 4.72 5.00 -15.54
C ARG A 139 4.60 3.70 -14.73
N PHE A 140 5.43 3.53 -13.71
CA PHE A 140 5.39 2.37 -12.82
C PHE A 140 4.05 2.27 -12.08
N LEU A 141 3.60 3.37 -11.46
CA LEU A 141 2.34 3.40 -10.72
C LEU A 141 1.11 3.22 -11.63
N LEU A 142 1.13 3.79 -12.84
CA LEU A 142 0.09 3.54 -13.85
C LEU A 142 0.07 2.08 -14.29
N GLY A 143 1.24 1.48 -14.51
CA GLY A 143 1.34 0.05 -14.85
C GLY A 143 0.72 -0.85 -13.78
N ILE A 144 0.94 -0.54 -12.51
CA ILE A 144 0.27 -1.23 -11.38
C ILE A 144 -1.25 -1.09 -11.47
N LYS A 145 -1.76 0.13 -11.63
CA LYS A 145 -3.20 0.42 -11.73
C LYS A 145 -3.85 -0.33 -12.89
N GLU A 146 -3.22 -0.33 -14.06
CA GLU A 146 -3.72 -1.03 -15.25
C GLU A 146 -3.77 -2.55 -15.04
N ASN A 147 -2.71 -3.14 -14.48
CA ASN A 147 -2.66 -4.57 -14.21
C ASN A 147 -3.70 -4.98 -13.16
N HIS A 148 -3.92 -4.14 -12.14
CA HIS A 148 -4.96 -4.34 -11.14
C HIS A 148 -6.35 -4.34 -11.76
N ASN A 149 -6.67 -3.34 -12.59
CA ASN A 149 -7.96 -3.24 -13.27
C ASN A 149 -8.21 -4.45 -14.20
N LYS A 150 -7.20 -4.88 -14.97
CA LYS A 150 -7.32 -6.06 -15.83
C LYS A 150 -7.69 -7.30 -15.03
N ARG A 151 -7.07 -7.53 -13.87
CA ARG A 151 -7.40 -8.69 -13.02
C ARG A 151 -8.85 -8.65 -12.52
N LEU A 152 -9.37 -7.48 -12.18
CA LEU A 152 -10.78 -7.32 -11.79
C LEU A 152 -11.72 -7.65 -12.96
N GLU A 153 -11.44 -7.13 -14.15
CA GLU A 153 -12.22 -7.42 -15.36
C GLU A 153 -12.24 -8.93 -15.68
N PHE A 154 -11.10 -9.62 -15.53
CA PHE A 154 -11.05 -11.07 -15.69
C PHE A 154 -11.89 -11.79 -14.62
N GLN A 155 -11.82 -11.40 -13.36
CA GLN A 155 -12.62 -12.01 -12.28
C GLN A 155 -14.13 -11.83 -12.49
N ASP A 156 -14.56 -10.66 -12.96
CA ASP A 156 -15.96 -10.40 -13.30
C ASP A 156 -16.44 -11.22 -14.49
N ALA A 157 -15.59 -11.43 -15.50
CA ALA A 157 -15.91 -12.26 -16.66
C ALA A 157 -16.12 -13.73 -16.30
N PHE A 158 -15.40 -14.26 -15.30
CA PHE A 158 -15.58 -15.65 -14.81
C PHE A 158 -16.68 -15.80 -13.75
N SER A 159 -17.11 -14.70 -13.13
CA SER A 159 -18.18 -14.70 -12.12
C SER A 159 -19.58 -14.56 -12.73
N ASN A 160 -19.68 -14.27 -14.04
CA ASN A 160 -20.94 -14.08 -14.75
C ASN A 160 -21.18 -15.18 -15.82
N PRO A 161 -21.96 -16.25 -15.52
CA PRO A 161 -22.21 -17.35 -16.46
C PRO A 161 -23.03 -16.96 -17.72
N ASN A 162 -23.48 -15.70 -17.82
CA ASN A 162 -24.24 -15.20 -18.97
C ASN A 162 -23.39 -14.51 -20.05
N LEU A 163 -22.08 -14.40 -19.89
CA LEU A 163 -21.17 -13.81 -20.91
C LEU A 163 -20.36 -14.86 -21.69
N ALA A 164 -20.55 -16.15 -21.43
CA ALA A 164 -19.87 -17.25 -22.11
C ALA A 164 -20.70 -17.88 -23.26
N ARG A 165 -21.45 -17.07 -24.02
CA ARG A 165 -22.16 -17.50 -25.23
C ARG A 165 -21.90 -16.57 -26.41
#